data_AF-A0A0H3GQH0-F1
#
_entry.id   AF-A0A0H3GQH0-F1
#
_cell.length_a   1.000
_cell.length_b   1.000
_cell.length_c   1.000
_cell.angle_alpha   90.00
_cell.angle_beta   90.00
_cell.angle_gamma   90.00
#
_symmetry.space_group_name_H-M   'P 1'
#
loop_
_entity.id
_entity.type
_entity.pdbx_description
1 polymer ?
#
loop_
_entity_poly.entity_id
_entity_poly.type
_entity_poly.pdbx_seq_one_letter_code
_entity_poly.pdbx_strand_id
1 'polypeptide(L)' 'MQKVSTGLHGLAAITITVAVIWIGYKTLWKGESLSQCGYIIIGGILIGGGSEIGALLMS' A
#
# COMPACT_ATOMS: atom_id res chain seq x y z
N MET A 1 15.34 3.66 -17.27
CA MET A 1 14.19 2.83 -16.90
C MET A 1 14.30 2.28 -15.48
N GLN A 2 15.40 1.61 -15.10
CA GLN A 2 15.58 1.03 -13.76
C GLN A 2 15.32 2.01 -12.59
N LYS A 3 15.86 3.24 -12.65
CA LYS A 3 15.63 4.27 -11.61
C LYS A 3 14.15 4.60 -11.40
N VAL A 4 13.36 4.61 -12.47
CA VAL A 4 11.92 4.89 -12.40
C VAL A 4 11.19 3.72 -11.74
N SER A 5 11.52 2.48 -12.14
CA SER A 5 10.97 1.26 -11.51
C SER A 5 11.31 1.22 -10.01
N THR A 6 12.58 1.42 -9.64
CA THR A 6 13.00 1.47 -8.22
C THR A 6 12.31 2.60 -7.45
N GLY A 7 12.13 3.78 -8.07
CA GLY A 7 11.40 4.89 -7.46
C GLY A 7 9.93 4.58 -7.22
N LEU A 8 9.28 3.91 -8.18
CA LEU A 8 7.88 3.51 -8.07
C LEU A 8 7.69 2.45 -6.97
N HIS A 9 8.57 1.44 -6.92
CA HIS A 9 8.60 0.46 -5.83
C HIS A 9 8.81 1.10 -4.45
N GLY A 10 9.74 2.05 -4.34
CA GLY A 10 10.00 2.74 -3.08
C GLY A 10 8.78 3.53 -2.60
N LEU A 11 8.13 4.26 -3.50
CA LEU A 11 6.91 5.00 -3.19
C LEU A 11 5.75 4.08 -2.80
N ALA A 12 5.61 2.96 -3.50
CA ALA A 12 4.61 1.94 -3.19
C ALA A 12 4.82 1.39 -1.79
N ALA A 13 6.05 0.95 -1.48
CA ALA A 13 6.40 0.41 -0.17
C ALA A 13 6.06 1.39 0.96
N ILE A 14 6.44 2.67 0.82
CA ILE A 14 6.12 3.72 1.81
C ILE A 14 4.61 3.85 1.97
N THR A 15 3.86 3.90 0.86
CA THR A 15 2.40 4.05 0.87
C THR A 15 1.72 2.87 1.58
N ILE A 16 2.16 1.64 1.33
CA ILE A 16 1.68 0.44 2.03
C ILE A 16 1.99 0.53 3.51
N THR A 17 3.22 0.89 3.88
CA THR A 17 3.61 1.01 5.29
C THR A 17 2.69 1.99 6.03
N VAL A 18 2.44 3.17 5.45
CA VAL A 18 1.54 4.17 6.05
C VAL A 18 0.10 3.63 6.15
N ALA A 19 -0.41 2.98 5.10
CA ALA A 19 -1.75 2.39 5.11
C ALA A 19 -1.90 1.33 6.20
N VAL A 20 -0.93 0.44 6.35
CA VAL A 20 -0.92 -0.62 7.37
C VAL A 20 -0.86 -0.04 8.78
N ILE A 21 -0.01 0.95 9.03
CA ILE A 21 0.08 1.63 10.33
C ILE A 21 -1.27 2.28 10.67
N TRP A 22 -1.90 2.94 9.69
CA TRP A 22 -3.19 3.61 9.90
C TRP A 22 -4.31 2.62 10.23
N ILE A 23 -4.38 1.50 9.50
CA ILE A 23 -5.35 0.44 9.78
C ILE A 23 -5.11 -0.14 11.18
N GLY A 24 -3.85 -0.45 11.52
CA GLY A 24 -3.49 -0.96 12.84
C GLY A 24 -3.85 0.00 13.96
N TYR A 25 -3.64 1.31 13.78
CA TYR A 25 -4.06 2.32 14.75
C TYR A 25 -5.58 2.30 14.95
N LYS A 26 -6.36 2.31 13.86
CA LYS A 26 -7.82 2.30 13.95
C LYS A 26 -8.37 1.03 14.59
N THR A 27 -7.81 -0.12 14.28
CA THR A 27 -8.33 -1.41 14.73
C THR A 27 -7.87 -1.76 16.14
N LEU A 28 -6.60 -1.51 16.49
CA LEU A 28 -6.07 -1.80 17.82
C LEU A 28 -6.44 -0.73 18.86
N TRP A 29 -6.37 0.56 18.51
CA TRP A 29 -6.46 1.64 19.49
C TRP A 29 -7.83 2.29 19.52
N LYS A 30 -8.47 2.43 18.37
CA LYS A 30 -9.81 3.05 18.27
C LYS A 30 -10.94 2.01 18.35
N GLY A 31 -10.62 0.72 18.28
CA GLY A 31 -11.60 -0.37 18.26
C GLY A 31 -12.53 -0.34 17.05
N GLU A 32 -12.15 0.37 15.98
CA GLU A 32 -12.92 0.38 14.74
C GLU A 32 -12.85 -1.00 14.08
N SER A 33 -13.98 -1.46 13.55
CA SER A 33 -14.04 -2.74 12.86
C SER A 33 -13.18 -2.71 11.59
N LEU A 34 -12.46 -3.80 11.31
CA LEU A 34 -11.68 -3.98 10.07
C LEU A 34 -12.48 -3.68 8.80
N SER A 35 -13.79 -3.93 8.82
CA SER A 35 -14.70 -3.60 7.72
C SER A 35 -14.72 -2.11 7.37
N GLN A 36 -14.62 -1.21 8.36
CA GLN A 36 -14.53 0.24 8.12
C GLN A 36 -13.18 0.64 7.52
N CYS A 37 -12.16 -0.17 7.73
CA CYS A 37 -10.84 -0.02 7.11
C CYS A 37 -10.74 -0.70 5.73
N GLY A 38 -11.82 -1.33 5.24
CA GLY A 38 -11.83 -2.09 3.99
C GLY A 38 -11.35 -1.27 2.79
N TYR A 39 -11.77 -0.02 2.65
CA TYR A 39 -11.29 0.87 1.58
C TYR A 39 -9.77 1.12 1.63
N ILE A 40 -9.20 1.26 2.83
CA ILE A 40 -7.75 1.46 3.00
C ILE A 40 -7.00 0.17 2.64
N ILE A 41 -7.54 -0.99 3.02
CA ILE A 41 -6.95 -2.30 2.69
C ILE A 41 -6.97 -2.52 1.17
N ILE A 42 -8.12 -2.32 0.53
CA ILE A 42 -8.27 -2.48 -0.92
C ILE A 42 -7.36 -1.50 -1.67
N GLY A 43 -7.32 -0.23 -1.24
CA GLY A 43 -6.44 0.78 -1.83
C GLY A 43 -4.95 0.43 -1.65
N GLY A 44 -4.57 -0.06 -0.47
CA GLY A 44 -3.22 -0.56 -0.22
C GLY A 44 -2.86 -1.70 -1.18
N ILE A 45 -3.67 -2.76 -1.25
CA ILE A 45 -3.42 -3.88 -2.16
C ILE A 45 -3.30 -3.42 -3.61
N LEU A 46 -4.15 -2.50 -4.06
CA LEU A 46 -4.11 -1.96 -5.42
C LEU A 46 -2.82 -1.18 -5.71
N ILE A 47 -2.37 -0.34 -4.79
CA ILE A 47 -1.13 0.45 -4.94
C ILE A 47 0.10 -0.47 -4.91
N GLY A 48 0.14 -1.41 -3.97
CA GLY A 48 1.24 -2.36 -3.82
C GLY A 48 1.36 -3.26 -5.04
N GLY A 49 0.27 -3.95 -5.40
CA GLY A 49 0.23 -4.82 -6.56
C GLY A 49 0.41 -4.07 -7.87
N GLY A 50 -0.20 -2.90 -8.05
CA GLY A 50 -0.04 -2.07 -9.24
C GLY A 50 1.41 -1.63 -9.47
N SER A 51 2.18 -1.46 -8.38
CA SER A 51 3.60 -1.11 -8.47
C SER A 51 4.47 -2.31 -8.86
N GLU A 52 4.12 -3.52 -8.41
CA GLU A 52 4.77 -4.75 -8.88
C GLU A 52 4.48 -5.03 -10.36
N ILE A 53 3.23 -4.82 -10.82
CA ILE A 53 2.89 -4.92 -12.24
C ILE A 53 3.63 -3.85 -13.06
N GLY A 54 3.66 -2.60 -12.59
CA GLY A 54 4.38 -1.52 -13.26
C GLY A 54 5.88 -1.81 -13.36
N ALA A 55 6.45 -2.42 -12.32
CA ALA A 55 7.84 -2.83 -12.34
C ALA A 55 8.11 -4.03 -13.25
N LEU A 56 7.24 -5.05 -13.26
CA LEU A 56 7.33 -6.17 -14.19
C LEU A 56 7.24 -5.70 -15.64
N LEU A 57 6.40 -4.71 -15.94
CA LEU A 57 6.25 -4.14 -17.29
C LEU A 57 7.42 -3.22 -17.69
N MET A 58 8.06 -2.55 -16.72
CA MET A 58 9.22 -1.67 -16.94
C MET A 58 10.58 -2.37 -16.82
N SER A 59 10.59 -3.67 -16.47
CA SER A 59 11.78 -4.52 -16.42
C SER A 59 12.11 -5.04 -17.82
#